data_AF-A0AAT9I0M9-F1
#
_entry.id   AF-A0AAT9I0M9-F1
#
_cell.length_a   1.000
_cell.length_b   1.000
_cell.length_c   1.000
_cell.angle_alpha   90.00
_cell.angle_beta   90.00
_cell.angle_gamma   90.00
#
_symmetry.space_group_name_H-M   'P 1'
#
loop_
_entity.id
_entity.type
_entity.pdbx_description
1 polymer ?
#
loop_
_entity_poly.entity_id
_entity_poly.type
_entity_poly.pdbx_seq_one_letter_code
_entity_poly.pdbx_strand_id
1 'polypeptide(L)'
;MGAFRADRRIVAERLTEMVGYRAGLAIAETDILDCLQRHGYTHLYPPGETGVRMRSEAFEIMNRCVADSFVQPGALQAMRPIQYLLRDRLYDKELVWQALGFIDAVLESVPPHQLESLDVLQERGAQLLVTSMEVHAQATRALLRDTARSLHGDVLADAVDLVFREEDFKNASDPWRRWVRTVEWNDVLDLADLFTSDSATASYGRFFDQRFVTYLASQFEDLAAIHWRKFEALVAEYFHRAGFEVELGPGRNDNGVDIRVWESGTAGGGRARR
;
A
#
# COMPACT_ATOMS: atom_id res chain seq x y z
N MET A 1 -11.28 -21.09 -19.15
CA MET A 1 -10.56 -20.84 -20.42
C MET A 1 -9.36 -21.78 -20.53
N GLY A 2 -8.64 -21.79 -21.66
CA GLY A 2 -7.42 -22.60 -21.84
C GLY A 2 -6.22 -22.04 -21.05
N ALA A 3 -5.20 -22.88 -20.86
CA ALA A 3 -3.90 -22.46 -20.30
C ALA A 3 -2.90 -22.22 -21.44
N PHE A 4 -2.14 -21.13 -21.36
CA PHE A 4 -1.07 -20.79 -22.29
C PHE A 4 0.30 -21.06 -21.65
N ARG A 5 1.38 -20.94 -22.43
CA ARG A 5 2.75 -20.96 -21.93
C ARG A 5 3.37 -19.58 -22.14
N ALA A 6 3.88 -18.98 -21.06
CA ALA A 6 4.65 -17.75 -21.11
C ALA A 6 6.15 -18.08 -20.95
N ASP A 7 7.02 -17.23 -21.50
CA ASP A 7 8.45 -17.26 -21.19
C ASP A 7 8.67 -16.80 -19.74
N ARG A 8 9.51 -17.49 -18.97
CA ARG A 8 9.71 -17.20 -17.54
C ARG A 8 10.26 -15.78 -17.29
N ARG A 9 11.11 -15.28 -18.20
CA ARG A 9 11.71 -13.94 -18.14
C ARG A 9 10.67 -12.85 -18.33
N ILE A 10 9.75 -13.03 -19.28
CA ILE A 10 8.64 -12.08 -19.53
C ILE A 10 7.71 -11.99 -18.31
N VAL A 11 7.50 -13.10 -17.59
CA VAL A 11 6.70 -13.11 -16.36
C VAL A 11 7.40 -12.35 -15.24
N ALA A 12 8.72 -12.54 -15.05
CA ALA A 12 9.52 -11.76 -14.11
C ALA A 12 9.48 -10.27 -14.45
N GLU A 13 9.80 -9.90 -15.70
CA GLU A 13 9.82 -8.52 -16.19
C GLU A 13 8.50 -7.77 -15.94
N ARG A 14 7.34 -8.44 -16.04
CA ARG A 14 6.04 -7.81 -15.73
C ARG A 14 5.78 -7.64 -14.23
N LEU A 15 6.24 -8.57 -13.39
CA LEU A 15 6.08 -8.47 -11.94
C LEU A 15 7.04 -7.40 -11.36
N THR A 16 8.27 -7.32 -11.86
CA THR A 16 9.23 -6.27 -11.46
C THR A 16 8.84 -4.89 -12.01
N GLU A 17 8.32 -4.78 -13.23
CA GLU A 17 7.74 -3.53 -13.78
C GLU A 17 6.59 -3.00 -12.88
N MET A 18 5.74 -3.90 -12.38
CA MET A 18 4.63 -3.55 -11.49
C MET A 18 5.12 -2.99 -10.15
N VAL A 19 6.10 -3.62 -9.52
CA VAL A 19 6.69 -3.14 -8.25
C VAL A 19 7.48 -1.85 -8.45
N GLY A 20 8.31 -1.75 -9.50
CA GLY A 20 9.06 -0.54 -9.82
C GLY A 20 8.16 0.68 -10.02
N TYR A 21 7.03 0.51 -10.72
CA TYR A 21 6.08 1.62 -10.93
C TYR A 21 5.23 1.94 -9.69
N ARG A 22 4.76 0.95 -8.93
CA ARG A 22 3.83 1.19 -7.81
C ARG A 22 4.51 1.48 -6.48
N ALA A 23 5.67 0.90 -6.22
CA ALA A 23 6.43 1.04 -4.97
C ALA A 23 7.78 1.75 -5.14
N GLY A 24 8.25 2.04 -6.36
CA GLY A 24 9.56 2.68 -6.57
C GLY A 24 10.74 1.80 -6.15
N LEU A 25 10.55 0.47 -6.17
CA LEU A 25 11.55 -0.55 -5.80
C LEU A 25 11.89 -1.44 -6.99
N ALA A 26 13.18 -1.67 -7.23
CA ALA A 26 13.66 -2.77 -8.04
C ALA A 26 13.80 -4.02 -7.14
N ILE A 27 13.30 -5.15 -7.62
CA ILE A 27 13.37 -6.44 -6.94
C ILE A 27 13.92 -7.50 -7.90
N ALA A 28 14.56 -8.53 -7.34
CA ALA A 28 15.09 -9.66 -8.09
C ALA A 28 14.03 -10.77 -8.30
N GLU A 29 14.35 -11.73 -9.17
CA GLU A 29 13.50 -12.90 -9.43
C GLU A 29 13.42 -13.85 -8.21
N THR A 30 14.45 -13.82 -7.35
CA THR A 30 14.45 -14.46 -6.02
C THR A 30 13.33 -13.94 -5.15
N ASP A 31 13.13 -12.63 -5.13
CA ASP A 31 12.21 -11.96 -4.21
C ASP A 31 10.76 -12.27 -4.60
N ILE A 32 10.52 -12.47 -5.91
CA ILE A 32 9.26 -13.01 -6.46
C ILE A 32 9.06 -14.48 -6.03
N LEU A 33 10.09 -15.32 -6.12
CA LEU A 33 10.03 -16.73 -5.69
C LEU A 33 9.75 -16.86 -4.19
N ASP A 34 10.44 -16.08 -3.35
CA ASP A 34 10.31 -16.10 -1.89
C ASP A 34 8.95 -15.55 -1.44
N CYS A 35 8.48 -14.46 -2.06
CA CYS A 35 7.09 -13.98 -1.93
C CYS A 35 6.08 -15.10 -2.25
N LEU A 36 6.21 -15.75 -3.42
CA LEU A 36 5.30 -16.83 -3.81
C LEU A 36 5.43 -18.06 -2.90
N GLN A 37 6.59 -18.31 -2.30
CA GLN A 37 6.78 -19.36 -1.29
C GLN A 37 6.10 -19.01 0.04
N ARG A 38 6.27 -17.78 0.56
CA ARG A 38 5.59 -17.31 1.78
C ARG A 38 4.07 -17.42 1.67
N HIS A 39 3.49 -17.15 0.50
CA HIS A 39 2.04 -17.28 0.26
C HIS A 39 1.59 -18.68 -0.24
N GLY A 40 2.49 -19.67 -0.41
CA GLY A 40 2.15 -21.03 -0.85
C GLY A 40 1.89 -21.23 -2.35
N TYR A 41 2.20 -20.22 -3.17
CA TYR A 41 1.95 -20.17 -4.61
C TYR A 41 3.18 -20.45 -5.50
N THR A 42 4.28 -20.99 -4.96
CA THR A 42 5.48 -21.41 -5.74
C THR A 42 5.13 -22.29 -6.96
N HIS A 43 4.07 -23.09 -6.84
CA HIS A 43 3.54 -23.94 -7.91
C HIS A 43 3.00 -23.19 -9.14
N LEU A 44 2.78 -21.87 -9.04
CA LEU A 44 2.44 -20.99 -10.17
C LEU A 44 3.69 -20.50 -10.93
N TYR A 45 4.87 -20.55 -10.31
CA TYR A 45 6.12 -20.02 -10.84
C TYR A 45 7.33 -20.95 -10.57
N PRO A 46 7.25 -22.26 -10.91
CA PRO A 46 8.21 -23.28 -10.49
C PRO A 46 9.65 -22.93 -10.90
N PRO A 47 10.62 -22.97 -9.97
CA PRO A 47 12.00 -22.57 -10.22
C PRO A 47 12.70 -23.50 -11.22
N GLY A 48 13.57 -22.94 -12.06
CA GLY A 48 14.34 -23.67 -13.07
C GLY A 48 13.62 -24.01 -14.38
N GLU A 49 12.30 -23.82 -14.48
CA GLU A 49 11.57 -23.99 -15.74
C GLU A 49 11.72 -22.78 -16.67
N THR A 50 12.07 -22.99 -17.94
CA THR A 50 12.23 -21.89 -18.93
C THR A 50 10.92 -21.23 -19.36
N GLY A 51 9.77 -21.89 -19.18
CA GLY A 51 8.48 -21.35 -19.61
C GLY A 51 7.31 -21.86 -18.78
N VAL A 52 6.62 -20.92 -18.13
CA VAL A 52 5.57 -21.17 -17.15
C VAL A 52 4.24 -21.45 -17.85
N ARG A 53 3.57 -22.56 -17.51
CA ARG A 53 2.22 -22.87 -18.00
C ARG A 53 1.18 -22.27 -17.07
N MET A 54 0.45 -21.26 -17.53
CA MET A 54 -0.48 -20.50 -16.71
C MET A 54 -1.86 -20.30 -17.36
N ARG A 55 -2.82 -19.95 -16.53
CA ARG A 55 -4.09 -19.33 -16.94
C ARG A 55 -4.10 -17.88 -16.45
N SER A 56 -5.01 -17.05 -16.93
CA SER A 56 -5.09 -15.63 -16.52
C SER A 56 -5.26 -15.48 -15.00
N GLU A 57 -6.02 -16.38 -14.36
CA GLU A 57 -6.25 -16.40 -12.92
C GLU A 57 -4.96 -16.65 -12.12
N ALA A 58 -4.01 -17.42 -12.68
CA ALA A 58 -2.71 -17.65 -12.04
C ALA A 58 -1.80 -16.41 -12.12
N PHE A 59 -1.85 -15.67 -13.23
CA PHE A 59 -1.11 -14.40 -13.35
C PHE A 59 -1.67 -13.34 -12.39
N GLU A 60 -2.99 -13.28 -12.21
CA GLU A 60 -3.62 -12.41 -11.21
C GLU A 60 -3.12 -12.72 -9.78
N ILE A 61 -3.15 -13.99 -9.37
CA ILE A 61 -2.67 -14.41 -8.04
C ILE A 61 -1.19 -14.02 -7.83
N MET A 62 -0.33 -14.23 -8.84
CA MET A 62 1.08 -13.82 -8.73
C MET A 62 1.26 -12.32 -8.58
N ASN A 63 0.53 -11.50 -9.35
CA ASN A 63 0.56 -10.04 -9.20
C ASN A 63 0.06 -9.60 -7.81
N ARG A 64 -0.96 -10.27 -7.27
CA ARG A 64 -1.53 -9.97 -5.94
C ARG A 64 -0.59 -10.37 -4.81
N CYS A 65 0.09 -11.51 -4.88
CA CYS A 65 1.15 -11.88 -3.92
C CYS A 65 2.28 -10.85 -3.92
N VAL A 66 2.80 -10.51 -5.11
CA VAL A 66 3.88 -9.53 -5.26
C VAL A 66 3.43 -8.14 -4.79
N ALA A 67 2.17 -7.74 -5.04
CA ALA A 67 1.63 -6.51 -4.49
C ALA A 67 1.47 -6.54 -2.95
N ASP A 68 1.08 -7.68 -2.38
CA ASP A 68 0.95 -7.89 -0.92
C ASP A 68 2.29 -7.72 -0.20
N SER A 69 3.36 -8.26 -0.80
CA SER A 69 4.73 -8.09 -0.30
C SER A 69 5.27 -6.68 -0.50
N PHE A 70 5.30 -6.14 -1.73
CA PHE A 70 6.13 -4.96 -2.03
C PHE A 70 5.37 -3.64 -2.21
N VAL A 71 4.04 -3.64 -2.34
CA VAL A 71 3.26 -2.46 -2.76
C VAL A 71 2.23 -2.00 -1.73
N GLN A 72 1.36 -2.92 -1.30
CA GLN A 72 0.22 -2.64 -0.43
C GLN A 72 -0.06 -3.90 0.43
N PRO A 73 0.32 -3.91 1.72
CA PRO A 73 0.08 -5.04 2.61
C PRO A 73 -1.40 -5.44 2.59
N GLY A 74 -1.68 -6.74 2.43
CA GLY A 74 -3.04 -7.28 2.32
C GLY A 74 -3.67 -7.24 0.91
N ALA A 75 -2.93 -6.86 -0.15
CA ALA A 75 -3.44 -6.89 -1.53
C ALA A 75 -3.90 -8.27 -2.03
N LEU A 76 -3.38 -9.37 -1.45
CA LEU A 76 -3.86 -10.73 -1.68
C LEU A 76 -5.22 -10.97 -0.97
N GLN A 77 -5.38 -10.46 0.25
CA GLN A 77 -6.66 -10.47 0.96
C GLN A 77 -7.73 -9.64 0.23
N ALA A 78 -7.33 -8.52 -0.40
CA ALA A 78 -8.21 -7.64 -1.17
C ALA A 78 -8.88 -8.29 -2.39
N MET A 79 -8.43 -9.47 -2.84
CA MET A 79 -9.16 -10.28 -3.83
C MET A 79 -10.52 -10.77 -3.31
N ARG A 80 -10.74 -10.85 -2.00
CA ARG A 80 -12.01 -11.29 -1.41
C ARG A 80 -13.12 -10.27 -1.71
N PRO A 81 -14.37 -10.71 -1.96
CA PRO A 81 -15.53 -9.83 -2.03
C PRO A 81 -15.67 -8.98 -0.75
N ILE A 82 -15.99 -7.69 -0.90
CA ILE A 82 -15.86 -6.69 0.19
C ILE A 82 -16.66 -7.05 1.45
N GLN A 83 -17.84 -7.66 1.32
CA GLN A 83 -18.65 -8.11 2.45
C GLN A 83 -17.92 -9.08 3.39
N TYR A 84 -16.90 -9.79 2.91
CA TYR A 84 -16.03 -10.61 3.76
C TYR A 84 -14.99 -9.78 4.52
N LEU A 85 -14.43 -8.73 3.92
CA LEU A 85 -13.51 -7.82 4.59
C LEU A 85 -14.26 -7.07 5.71
N LEU A 86 -15.43 -6.50 5.38
CA LEU A 86 -16.29 -5.79 6.33
C LEU A 86 -16.72 -6.67 7.51
N ARG A 87 -17.13 -7.92 7.25
CA ARG A 87 -17.47 -8.88 8.31
C ARG A 87 -16.28 -9.21 9.22
N ASP A 88 -15.08 -9.34 8.64
CA ASP A 88 -13.87 -9.64 9.41
C ASP A 88 -13.35 -8.41 10.21
N ARG A 89 -13.95 -7.23 10.03
CA ARG A 89 -13.72 -5.98 10.80
C ARG A 89 -14.82 -5.68 11.82
N LEU A 90 -16.09 -5.78 11.40
CA LEU A 90 -17.27 -5.42 12.19
C LEU A 90 -17.74 -6.56 13.11
N TYR A 91 -17.42 -7.81 12.76
CA TYR A 91 -17.89 -9.06 13.39
C TYR A 91 -19.42 -9.26 13.40
N ASP A 92 -20.21 -8.23 13.12
CA ASP A 92 -21.65 -8.25 12.90
C ASP A 92 -21.96 -8.47 11.40
N LYS A 93 -22.81 -9.46 11.08
CA LYS A 93 -23.25 -9.75 9.71
C LYS A 93 -24.41 -8.84 9.27
N GLU A 94 -25.31 -8.49 10.17
CA GLU A 94 -26.49 -7.68 9.85
C GLU A 94 -26.08 -6.24 9.56
N LEU A 95 -25.17 -5.68 10.38
CA LEU A 95 -24.61 -4.34 10.15
C LEU A 95 -23.89 -4.21 8.79
N VAL A 96 -23.19 -5.26 8.33
CA VAL A 96 -22.57 -5.31 6.99
C VAL A 96 -23.63 -5.16 5.89
N TRP A 97 -24.76 -5.88 5.98
CA TRP A 97 -25.82 -5.78 4.99
C TRP A 97 -26.62 -4.48 5.09
N GLN A 98 -26.80 -3.94 6.30
CA GLN A 98 -27.40 -2.62 6.51
C GLN A 98 -26.54 -1.51 5.88
N ALA A 99 -25.23 -1.51 6.09
CA ALA A 99 -24.34 -0.49 5.53
C ALA A 99 -24.28 -0.54 3.99
N LEU A 100 -24.15 -1.74 3.41
CA LEU A 100 -24.17 -1.93 1.95
C LEU A 100 -25.53 -1.55 1.35
N GLY A 101 -26.64 -2.03 1.93
CA GLY A 101 -27.99 -1.72 1.46
C GLY A 101 -28.40 -0.26 1.65
N PHE A 102 -27.87 0.43 2.66
CA PHE A 102 -28.06 1.87 2.84
C PHE A 102 -27.37 2.67 1.72
N ILE A 103 -26.13 2.33 1.38
CA ILE A 103 -25.40 2.98 0.27
C ILE A 103 -26.15 2.77 -1.05
N ASP A 104 -26.56 1.54 -1.33
CA ASP A 104 -27.32 1.16 -2.52
C ASP A 104 -28.64 1.94 -2.62
N ALA A 105 -29.48 1.90 -1.57
CA ALA A 105 -30.76 2.59 -1.53
C ALA A 105 -30.65 4.12 -1.65
N VAL A 106 -29.62 4.75 -1.06
CA VAL A 106 -29.41 6.19 -1.24
C VAL A 106 -28.98 6.50 -2.67
N LEU A 107 -28.08 5.70 -3.26
CA LEU A 107 -27.64 5.89 -4.65
C LEU A 107 -28.76 5.65 -5.68
N GLU A 108 -29.68 4.71 -5.44
CA GLU A 108 -30.90 4.57 -6.24
C GLU A 108 -31.87 5.74 -6.05
N SER A 109 -31.94 6.33 -4.85
CA SER A 109 -32.83 7.46 -4.54
C SER A 109 -32.37 8.80 -5.13
N VAL A 110 -31.06 8.97 -5.38
CA VAL A 110 -30.49 10.16 -6.02
C VAL A 110 -30.57 9.97 -7.54
N PRO A 111 -31.33 10.80 -8.28
CA PRO A 111 -31.39 10.70 -9.73
C PRO A 111 -29.99 10.81 -10.35
N PRO A 112 -29.67 10.09 -11.46
CA PRO A 112 -28.34 10.13 -12.05
C PRO A 112 -27.82 11.55 -12.30
N HIS A 113 -28.67 12.45 -12.81
CA HIS A 113 -28.38 13.87 -13.05
C HIS A 113 -28.16 14.74 -11.79
N GLN A 114 -28.28 14.17 -10.58
CA GLN A 114 -27.98 14.81 -9.29
C GLN A 114 -26.73 14.23 -8.62
N LEU A 115 -26.20 13.11 -9.15
CA LEU A 115 -24.80 12.73 -8.98
C LEU A 115 -23.87 13.63 -9.83
N GLU A 116 -24.44 14.41 -10.76
CA GLU A 116 -23.73 15.24 -11.73
C GLU A 116 -23.41 16.66 -11.21
N SER A 117 -22.22 16.82 -10.64
CA SER A 117 -21.40 18.00 -10.91
C SER A 117 -20.44 17.70 -12.07
N LEU A 118 -21.00 17.26 -13.21
CA LEU A 118 -20.27 16.55 -14.28
C LEU A 118 -20.13 17.31 -15.61
N ASP A 119 -20.33 18.63 -15.60
CA ASP A 119 -20.08 19.53 -16.75
C ASP A 119 -18.66 19.41 -17.35
N VAL A 120 -17.70 18.86 -16.59
CA VAL A 120 -16.30 18.68 -17.02
C VAL A 120 -16.09 17.41 -17.88
N LEU A 121 -16.94 16.37 -17.76
CA LEU A 121 -16.69 15.09 -18.45
C LEU A 121 -17.35 14.98 -19.84
N GLN A 122 -18.23 15.90 -20.24
CA GLN A 122 -18.88 15.85 -21.55
C GLN A 122 -17.96 16.16 -22.75
N GLU A 123 -16.83 16.87 -22.56
CA GLU A 123 -15.94 17.24 -23.68
C GLU A 123 -15.25 16.05 -24.38
N ARG A 124 -15.25 14.85 -23.78
CA ARG A 124 -14.43 13.71 -24.26
C ARG A 124 -15.21 12.39 -24.35
N GLY A 125 -16.36 12.45 -25.03
CA GLY A 125 -17.34 11.37 -25.15
C GLY A 125 -16.77 9.94 -25.27
N ALA A 126 -17.09 9.12 -24.27
CA ALA A 126 -16.85 7.69 -24.22
C ALA A 126 -18.11 6.97 -23.72
N GLN A 127 -18.23 5.67 -24.00
CA GLN A 127 -19.43 4.88 -23.67
C GLN A 127 -19.50 4.58 -22.16
N LEU A 128 -20.68 4.74 -21.56
CA LEU A 128 -20.92 4.36 -20.16
C LEU A 128 -20.88 2.85 -19.99
N LEU A 129 -19.75 2.34 -19.50
CA LEU A 129 -19.70 1.13 -18.68
C LEU A 129 -19.60 1.60 -17.22
N VAL A 130 -20.67 1.42 -16.43
CA VAL A 130 -20.70 1.92 -15.05
C VAL A 130 -19.89 0.97 -14.15
N THR A 131 -18.57 1.14 -14.17
CA THR A 131 -17.64 0.48 -13.24
C THR A 131 -17.19 1.46 -12.16
N SER A 132 -17.57 1.20 -10.91
CA SER A 132 -16.90 1.74 -9.70
C SER A 132 -16.80 3.28 -9.60
N MET A 133 -17.90 3.92 -9.18
CA MET A 133 -18.00 5.32 -8.70
C MET A 133 -16.69 6.10 -8.46
N GLU A 134 -16.27 6.93 -9.44
CA GLU A 134 -15.33 8.04 -9.24
C GLU A 134 -16.05 9.40 -9.26
N VAL A 135 -17.23 9.46 -8.63
CA VAL A 135 -18.08 10.66 -8.54
C VAL A 135 -17.85 11.37 -7.19
N HIS A 136 -16.97 12.38 -7.20
CA HIS A 136 -16.58 13.21 -6.05
C HIS A 136 -16.49 12.46 -4.71
N ALA A 137 -15.67 11.40 -4.69
CA ALA A 137 -15.53 10.43 -3.61
C ALA A 137 -15.71 11.03 -2.20
N GLN A 138 -14.92 12.03 -1.80
CA GLN A 138 -14.95 12.56 -0.43
C GLN A 138 -16.24 13.32 -0.07
N ALA A 139 -16.86 14.03 -1.01
CA ALA A 139 -18.12 14.75 -0.78
C ALA A 139 -19.32 13.78 -0.72
N THR A 140 -19.38 12.84 -1.66
CA THR A 140 -20.39 11.77 -1.72
C THR A 140 -20.33 10.89 -0.47
N ARG A 141 -19.13 10.56 0.01
CA ARG A 141 -18.90 9.81 1.26
C ARG A 141 -19.33 10.57 2.51
N ALA A 142 -18.98 11.86 2.60
CA ALA A 142 -19.43 12.70 3.71
C ALA A 142 -20.96 12.77 3.76
N LEU A 143 -21.61 13.02 2.62
CA LEU A 143 -23.07 13.02 2.50
C LEU A 143 -23.68 11.68 2.94
N LEU A 144 -23.18 10.55 2.44
CA LEU A 144 -23.70 9.22 2.80
C LEU A 144 -23.51 8.90 4.28
N ARG A 145 -22.32 9.13 4.83
CA ARG A 145 -22.02 8.90 6.26
C ARG A 145 -22.87 9.80 7.16
N ASP A 146 -23.00 11.08 6.83
CA ASP A 146 -23.70 12.04 7.68
C ASP A 146 -25.24 11.92 7.52
N THR A 147 -25.72 11.38 6.40
CA THR A 147 -27.10 10.90 6.24
C THR A 147 -27.35 9.63 7.05
N ALA A 148 -26.44 8.65 7.02
CA ALA A 148 -26.54 7.45 7.86
C ALA A 148 -26.58 7.80 9.36
N ARG A 149 -25.72 8.75 9.78
CA ARG A 149 -25.71 9.31 11.15
C ARG A 149 -27.04 9.94 11.53
N SER A 150 -27.64 10.75 10.66
CA SER A 150 -28.88 11.47 10.98
C SER A 150 -30.14 10.58 10.96
N LEU A 151 -30.17 9.50 10.19
CA LEU A 151 -31.31 8.57 10.10
C LEU A 151 -31.19 7.34 11.01
N HIS A 152 -29.97 6.87 11.27
CA HIS A 152 -29.71 5.57 11.92
C HIS A 152 -28.63 5.61 13.03
N GLY A 153 -28.01 6.76 13.28
CA GLY A 153 -26.98 6.94 14.31
C GLY A 153 -25.58 6.50 13.88
N ASP A 154 -24.60 6.74 14.77
CA ASP A 154 -23.18 6.58 14.46
C ASP A 154 -22.76 5.15 14.08
N VAL A 155 -23.41 4.12 14.62
CA VAL A 155 -23.06 2.71 14.33
C VAL A 155 -23.20 2.37 12.84
N LEU A 156 -24.25 2.88 12.17
CA LEU A 156 -24.39 2.71 10.72
C LEU A 156 -23.47 3.65 9.96
N ALA A 157 -23.26 4.89 10.45
CA ALA A 157 -22.37 5.86 9.83
C ALA A 157 -20.92 5.35 9.75
N ASP A 158 -20.39 4.78 10.83
CA ASP A 158 -19.04 4.25 10.92
C ASP A 158 -18.88 2.95 10.08
N ALA A 159 -19.96 2.16 9.96
CA ALA A 159 -20.00 1.01 9.06
C ALA A 159 -20.02 1.44 7.58
N VAL A 160 -20.78 2.48 7.21
CA VAL A 160 -20.80 3.08 5.87
C VAL A 160 -19.44 3.69 5.51
N ASP A 161 -18.80 4.40 6.45
CA ASP A 161 -17.44 4.94 6.29
C ASP A 161 -16.40 3.81 6.12
N LEU A 162 -16.58 2.68 6.82
CA LEU A 162 -15.75 1.48 6.63
C LEU A 162 -15.94 0.83 5.25
N VAL A 163 -17.16 0.79 4.67
CA VAL A 163 -17.37 0.33 3.27
C VAL A 163 -16.45 1.09 2.33
N PHE A 164 -16.39 2.42 2.46
CA PHE A 164 -15.55 3.24 1.60
C PHE A 164 -14.05 3.08 1.86
N ARG A 165 -13.62 2.86 3.10
CA ARG A 165 -12.22 2.54 3.41
C ARG A 165 -11.79 1.17 2.87
N GLU A 166 -12.65 0.17 2.91
CA GLU A 166 -12.35 -1.16 2.34
C GLU A 166 -12.44 -1.15 0.80
N GLU A 167 -13.29 -0.32 0.16
CA GLU A 167 -13.22 -0.08 -1.29
C GLU A 167 -11.94 0.66 -1.69
N ASP A 168 -11.55 1.74 -1.00
CA ASP A 168 -10.27 2.44 -1.24
C ASP A 168 -9.08 1.48 -1.13
N PHE A 169 -9.07 0.65 -0.09
CA PHE A 169 -8.06 -0.37 0.12
C PHE A 169 -8.04 -1.39 -1.04
N LYS A 170 -9.20 -1.89 -1.48
CA LYS A 170 -9.29 -2.81 -2.63
C LYS A 170 -8.80 -2.16 -3.93
N ASN A 171 -9.08 -0.88 -4.13
CA ASN A 171 -8.66 -0.13 -5.31
C ASN A 171 -7.15 0.18 -5.29
N ALA A 172 -6.58 0.55 -4.15
CA ALA A 172 -5.15 0.70 -3.95
C ALA A 172 -4.41 -0.65 -4.06
N SER A 173 -5.05 -1.75 -3.67
CA SER A 173 -4.53 -3.12 -3.82
C SER A 173 -4.60 -3.68 -5.25
N ASP A 174 -5.12 -2.93 -6.23
CA ASP A 174 -5.35 -3.44 -7.58
C ASP A 174 -4.17 -3.14 -8.54
N PRO A 175 -3.52 -4.17 -9.12
CA PRO A 175 -2.42 -3.98 -10.08
C PRO A 175 -2.84 -3.28 -11.39
N TRP A 176 -4.12 -3.33 -11.75
CA TRP A 176 -4.66 -2.85 -13.03
C TRP A 176 -5.22 -1.44 -12.96
N ARG A 177 -5.68 -0.98 -11.78
CA ARG A 177 -6.10 0.41 -11.53
C ARG A 177 -4.91 1.36 -11.44
N ARG A 178 -4.19 1.51 -12.56
CA ARG A 178 -2.92 2.25 -12.66
C ARG A 178 -3.02 3.72 -12.22
N TRP A 179 -4.19 4.34 -12.30
CA TRP A 179 -4.42 5.71 -11.84
C TRP A 179 -4.53 5.83 -10.30
N VAL A 180 -4.77 4.73 -9.59
CA VAL A 180 -4.75 4.66 -8.12
C VAL A 180 -3.31 4.39 -7.65
N ARG A 181 -2.44 5.40 -7.80
CA ARG A 181 -1.14 5.48 -7.11
C ARG A 181 -1.23 6.56 -6.03
N THR A 182 -0.88 6.20 -4.80
CA THR A 182 -0.87 7.13 -3.65
C THR A 182 0.36 8.05 -3.65
N VAL A 183 1.42 7.68 -4.38
CA VAL A 183 2.70 8.40 -4.48
C VAL A 183 3.23 8.27 -5.92
N GLU A 184 3.82 9.35 -6.45
CA GLU A 184 4.64 9.31 -7.66
C GLU A 184 6.13 9.18 -7.30
N TRP A 185 6.75 8.10 -7.75
CA TRP A 185 8.16 7.79 -7.54
C TRP A 185 9.00 8.37 -8.70
N ASN A 186 9.93 9.27 -8.38
CA ASN A 186 10.82 9.91 -9.36
C ASN A 186 12.10 9.10 -9.64
N ASP A 187 12.42 8.18 -8.73
CA ASP A 187 13.57 7.27 -8.77
C ASP A 187 13.13 5.84 -8.41
N VAL A 188 14.05 4.89 -8.55
CA VAL A 188 13.87 3.49 -8.13
C VAL A 188 15.05 3.10 -7.25
N LEU A 189 14.79 2.56 -6.06
CA LEU A 189 15.82 1.98 -5.18
C LEU A 189 15.89 0.47 -5.38
N ASP A 190 17.09 -0.10 -5.27
CA ASP A 190 17.26 -1.56 -5.23
C ASP A 190 16.86 -2.08 -3.84
N LEU A 191 16.04 -3.13 -3.78
CA LEU A 191 15.71 -3.78 -2.51
C LEU A 191 16.95 -4.41 -1.86
N ALA A 192 17.95 -4.84 -2.63
CA ALA A 192 19.19 -5.41 -2.12
C ALA A 192 20.01 -4.38 -1.29
N ASP A 193 19.86 -3.07 -1.53
CA ASP A 193 20.52 -2.04 -0.72
C ASP A 193 20.07 -2.10 0.75
N LEU A 194 18.84 -2.52 1.04
CA LEU A 194 18.34 -2.65 2.42
C LEU A 194 19.15 -3.66 3.24
N PHE A 195 19.66 -4.69 2.59
CA PHE A 195 20.39 -5.81 3.21
C PHE A 195 21.92 -5.67 3.11
N THR A 196 22.42 -4.87 2.15
CA THR A 196 23.85 -4.84 1.80
C THR A 196 24.53 -3.47 1.92
N SER A 197 23.76 -2.37 1.95
CA SER A 197 24.32 -1.01 1.80
C SER A 197 24.50 -0.30 3.14
N ASP A 198 25.66 0.34 3.33
CA ASP A 198 25.92 1.24 4.45
C ASP A 198 25.49 2.70 4.18
N SER A 199 24.86 2.96 3.03
CA SER A 199 24.28 4.28 2.75
C SER A 199 23.03 4.56 3.59
N ALA A 200 23.05 5.69 4.31
CA ALA A 200 21.89 6.27 4.99
C ALA A 200 21.20 7.39 4.16
N THR A 201 21.33 7.35 2.82
CA THR A 201 20.57 8.23 1.93
C THR A 201 19.13 7.77 1.78
N ALA A 202 18.19 8.71 1.87
CA ALA A 202 16.77 8.51 1.57
C ALA A 202 16.29 9.58 0.58
N SER A 203 15.48 9.21 -0.40
CA SER A 203 14.81 10.16 -1.30
C SER A 203 13.44 10.57 -0.74
N TYR A 204 12.77 9.64 -0.04
CA TYR A 204 11.47 9.83 0.59
C TYR A 204 11.54 9.60 2.11
N GLY A 205 12.33 10.44 2.79
CA GLY A 205 12.57 10.43 4.24
C GLY A 205 13.66 11.45 4.60
N ARG A 206 14.11 11.50 5.86
CA ARG A 206 15.30 12.29 6.26
C ARG A 206 16.54 11.43 6.44
N PHE A 207 16.36 10.23 7.00
CA PHE A 207 17.42 9.26 7.24
C PHE A 207 17.10 7.91 6.59
N PHE A 208 15.82 7.54 6.50
CA PHE A 208 15.39 6.25 5.97
C PHE A 208 14.23 6.38 4.99
N ASP A 209 14.31 5.69 3.85
CA ASP A 209 13.36 5.85 2.75
C ASP A 209 12.04 5.10 3.02
N GLN A 210 10.92 5.79 2.81
CA GLN A 210 9.57 5.26 3.03
C GLN A 210 9.29 3.95 2.28
N ARG A 211 9.96 3.67 1.16
CA ARG A 211 9.77 2.42 0.41
C ARG A 211 10.25 1.20 1.19
N PHE A 212 11.39 1.30 1.87
CA PHE A 212 11.88 0.25 2.77
C PHE A 212 11.01 0.13 4.03
N VAL A 213 10.41 1.22 4.51
CA VAL A 213 9.41 1.16 5.60
C VAL A 213 8.16 0.38 5.16
N THR A 214 7.66 0.62 3.95
CA THR A 214 6.51 -0.12 3.40
C THR A 214 6.81 -1.61 3.26
N TYR A 215 8.01 -1.97 2.79
CA TYR A 215 8.46 -3.36 2.71
C TYR A 215 8.59 -4.02 4.09
N LEU A 216 9.24 -3.37 5.06
CA LEU A 216 9.40 -3.93 6.41
C LEU A 216 8.08 -3.98 7.22
N ALA A 217 7.03 -3.27 6.77
CA ALA A 217 5.69 -3.35 7.36
C ALA A 217 4.90 -4.59 6.88
N SER A 218 5.22 -5.15 5.71
CA SER A 218 4.68 -6.42 5.20
C SER A 218 5.61 -7.62 5.47
N GLN A 219 6.93 -7.39 5.55
CA GLN A 219 7.97 -8.37 5.86
C GLN A 219 8.70 -7.97 7.16
N PHE A 220 8.02 -8.09 8.30
CA PHE A 220 8.60 -7.69 9.59
C PHE A 220 9.70 -8.65 10.06
N GLU A 221 9.65 -9.91 9.63
CA GLU A 221 10.70 -10.90 9.87
C GLU A 221 12.07 -10.48 9.30
N ASP A 222 12.08 -9.79 8.16
CA ASP A 222 13.30 -9.36 7.47
C ASP A 222 14.00 -8.17 8.16
N LEU A 223 13.35 -7.53 9.15
CA LEU A 223 13.95 -6.50 10.00
C LEU A 223 15.20 -7.00 10.75
N ALA A 224 15.29 -8.30 11.03
CA ALA A 224 16.46 -8.92 11.67
C ALA A 224 17.64 -9.15 10.69
N ALA A 225 17.40 -9.02 9.37
CA ALA A 225 18.38 -9.27 8.31
C ALA A 225 18.89 -7.99 7.63
N ILE A 226 18.23 -6.83 7.83
CA ILE A 226 18.68 -5.56 7.23
C ILE A 226 20.09 -5.19 7.68
N HIS A 227 20.81 -4.44 6.84
CA HIS A 227 22.15 -3.99 7.19
C HIS A 227 22.09 -3.09 8.45
N TRP A 228 23.01 -3.28 9.41
CA TRP A 228 22.99 -2.58 10.72
C TRP A 228 22.86 -1.05 10.57
N ARG A 229 23.51 -0.47 9.55
CA ARG A 229 23.46 0.97 9.25
C ARG A 229 22.09 1.43 8.72
N LYS A 230 21.32 0.54 8.10
CA LYS A 230 19.92 0.76 7.71
C LYS A 230 19.01 0.72 8.93
N PHE A 231 19.30 -0.12 9.92
CA PHE A 231 18.59 -0.14 11.21
C PHE A 231 18.82 1.17 12.00
N GLU A 232 20.06 1.67 12.08
CA GLU A 232 20.35 2.99 12.68
C GLU A 232 19.56 4.12 12.01
N ALA A 233 19.57 4.14 10.68
CA ALA A 233 18.83 5.12 9.88
C ALA A 233 17.31 5.04 10.13
N LEU A 234 16.74 3.83 10.24
CA LEU A 234 15.33 3.60 10.58
C LEU A 234 14.98 4.12 11.98
N VAL A 235 15.85 3.92 12.98
CA VAL A 235 15.67 4.45 14.34
C VAL A 235 15.78 5.98 14.36
N ALA A 236 16.73 6.56 13.61
CA ALA A 236 16.86 8.01 13.45
C ALA A 236 15.64 8.64 12.76
N GLU A 237 15.09 7.99 11.73
CA GLU A 237 13.85 8.38 11.05
C GLU A 237 12.65 8.32 12.00
N TYR A 238 12.55 7.27 12.84
CA TYR A 238 11.50 7.15 13.86
C TYR A 238 11.50 8.33 14.85
N PHE A 239 12.65 8.64 15.46
CA PHE A 239 12.76 9.76 16.39
C PHE A 239 12.51 11.10 15.71
N HIS A 240 12.96 11.27 14.46
CA HIS A 240 12.67 12.49 13.71
C HIS A 240 11.17 12.67 13.44
N ARG A 241 10.47 11.61 13.03
CA ARG A 241 9.01 11.62 12.82
C ARG A 241 8.21 11.79 14.11
N ALA A 242 8.76 11.35 15.25
CA ALA A 242 8.23 11.63 16.58
C ALA A 242 8.48 13.08 17.05
N GLY A 243 9.14 13.92 16.24
CA GLY A 243 9.30 15.35 16.49
C GLY A 243 10.58 15.75 17.22
N PHE A 244 11.55 14.84 17.38
CA PHE A 244 12.84 15.13 18.01
C PHE A 244 13.85 15.73 17.03
N GLU A 245 14.82 16.47 17.55
CA GLU A 245 16.06 16.77 16.84
C GLU A 245 16.97 15.53 16.84
N VAL A 246 17.53 15.17 15.69
CA VAL A 246 18.31 13.94 15.50
C VAL A 246 19.58 14.21 14.68
N GLU A 247 20.71 13.71 15.16
CA GLU A 247 21.98 13.60 14.44
C GLU A 247 22.32 12.11 14.29
N LEU A 248 22.38 11.62 13.05
CA LEU A 248 22.91 10.30 12.74
C LEU A 248 24.43 10.42 12.63
N GLY A 249 25.18 9.67 13.45
CA GLY A 249 26.65 9.63 13.42
C GLY A 249 27.18 9.09 12.09
N PRO A 250 28.49 9.19 11.81
CA PRO A 250 29.05 8.73 10.53
C PRO A 250 29.00 7.20 10.34
N GLY A 251 28.76 6.42 11.40
CA GLY A 251 28.61 4.96 11.36
C GLY A 251 29.95 4.21 11.31
N ARG A 252 31.08 4.93 11.34
CA ARG A 252 32.43 4.35 11.44
C ARG A 252 33.31 5.31 12.22
N ASN A 253 34.05 4.78 13.20
CA ASN A 253 35.13 5.48 13.91
C ASN A 253 34.68 6.74 14.68
N ASP A 254 33.51 6.65 15.33
CA ASP A 254 32.79 7.72 16.04
C ASP A 254 32.74 7.52 17.57
N ASN A 255 33.62 6.66 18.10
CA ASN A 255 33.65 6.20 19.49
C ASN A 255 32.42 5.38 19.94
N GLY A 256 31.60 4.88 19.02
CA GLY A 256 30.44 4.02 19.34
C GLY A 256 29.23 4.82 19.83
N VAL A 257 28.88 5.88 19.11
CA VAL A 257 27.67 6.69 19.35
C VAL A 257 27.00 6.95 18.01
N ASP A 258 26.14 6.01 17.61
CA ASP A 258 25.65 5.88 16.24
C ASP A 258 24.51 6.87 15.93
N ILE A 259 23.72 7.22 16.95
CA ILE A 259 22.59 8.18 16.86
C ILE A 259 22.61 9.09 18.10
N ARG A 260 22.29 10.37 17.91
CA ARG A 260 22.00 11.33 18.98
C ARG A 260 20.62 11.94 18.78
N VAL A 261 19.89 12.13 19.87
CA VAL A 261 18.50 12.58 19.88
C VAL A 261 18.32 13.61 20.99
N TRP A 262 17.61 14.70 20.72
CA TRP A 262 17.30 15.76 21.68
C TRP A 262 15.84 16.17 21.63
N GLU A 263 15.28 16.54 22.78
CA GLU A 263 13.96 17.17 22.85
C GLU A 263 13.99 18.57 22.21
N SER A 264 13.14 18.73 21.20
CA SER A 264 12.99 19.96 20.39
C SER A 264 12.52 21.13 21.24
N GLY A 265 13.49 21.87 21.80
CA GLY A 265 13.25 22.98 22.72
C GLY A 265 14.43 23.33 23.65
N THR A 266 15.42 22.44 23.79
CA THR A 266 16.55 22.63 24.73
C THR A 266 17.75 23.43 24.19
N ALA A 267 17.62 24.04 23.00
CA ALA A 267 18.61 24.95 22.40
C ALA A 267 18.69 26.34 23.11
N GLY A 268 18.91 26.35 24.43
CA GLY A 268 18.87 27.56 25.26
C GLY A 268 19.49 27.45 26.66
N GLY A 269 20.28 26.40 26.95
CA GLY A 269 20.73 26.06 28.31
C GLY A 269 22.16 26.48 28.71
N GLY A 270 22.93 27.13 27.84
CA GLY A 270 24.37 27.40 28.04
C GLY A 270 24.69 28.42 29.15
N ARG A 271 24.72 28.00 30.42
CA ARG A 271 25.10 28.87 31.55
C ARG A 271 26.24 28.28 32.38
N ALA A 272 27.43 28.85 32.20
CA ALA A 272 28.66 28.41 32.87
C ALA A 272 28.69 28.72 34.37
N ARG A 273 29.08 27.70 35.16
CA ARG A 273 29.77 27.75 36.46
C ARG A 273 30.79 26.60 36.43
N ARG A 274 32.10 26.82 36.58
CA ARG A 274 32.81 27.24 37.81
C ARG A 274 32.54 26.30 38.97
#